data_AF-A0A960I039-F1
#
_entry.id   AF-A0A960I039-F1
#
_cell.length_a   1.000
_cell.length_b   1.000
_cell.length_c   1.000
_cell.angle_alpha   90.00
_cell.angle_beta   90.00
_cell.angle_gamma   90.00
#
_symmetry.space_group_name_H-M   'P 1'
#
loop_
_entity.id
_entity.type
_entity.pdbx_description
1 polymer ?
#
loop_
_entity_poly.entity_id
_entity_poly.type
_entity_poly.pdbx_seq_one_letter_code
_entity_poly.pdbx_strand_id
1 'polypeptide(L)' 'MNVDLKVGDVVAFLWGVSEVRGIVAEIYGDNGNRQVVIALDPNTTGYVVDEPTTVSLPIEDVRRAVAA' A
#
# COMPACT_ATOMS: atom_id res chain seq x y z
N MET A 1 -8.14 -14.58 0.05
CA MET A 1 -7.15 -15.00 -0.97
C MET A 1 -5.90 -14.17 -0.71
N ASN A 2 -4.83 -14.77 -0.15
CA ASN A 2 -3.55 -14.10 -0.01
C ASN A 2 -2.98 -13.91 -1.42
N VAL A 3 -3.15 -12.72 -1.97
CA VAL A 3 -2.45 -12.34 -3.19
C VAL A 3 -1.02 -12.06 -2.75
N ASP A 4 -0.06 -12.83 -3.26
CA ASP A 4 1.36 -12.51 -3.08
C ASP A 4 1.61 -11.14 -3.71
N LEU A 5 1.66 -10.10 -2.87
CA LEU A 5 2.04 -8.76 -3.25
C LEU A 5 3.51 -8.74 -3.67
N LYS A 6 3.82 -7.89 -4.63
CA LYS A 6 5.18 -7.68 -5.14
C LYS A 6 5.49 -6.19 -5.18
N VAL A 7 6.77 -5.87 -5.10
CA VAL A 7 7.26 -4.52 -5.37
C VAL A 7 6.78 -4.08 -6.76
N GLY A 8 6.25 -2.86 -6.84
CA GLY A 8 5.63 -2.29 -8.04
C GLY A 8 4.14 -2.55 -8.18
N ASP A 9 3.53 -3.41 -7.35
CA ASP A 9 2.08 -3.59 -7.37
C ASP A 9 1.36 -2.32 -6.91
N VAL A 10 0.28 -1.97 -7.60
CA VAL A 10 -0.67 -0.98 -7.10
C VAL A 10 -1.55 -1.63 -6.05
N VAL A 11 -1.63 -0.99 -4.89
CA VAL A 11 -2.37 -1.48 -3.73
C VAL A 11 -3.35 -0.43 -3.23
N ALA A 12 -4.36 -0.88 -2.51
CA ALA A 12 -5.29 -0.07 -1.77
C ALA A 12 -5.28 -0.48 -0.29
N PHE A 13 -5.44 0.50 0.60
CA PHE A 13 -5.54 0.31 2.04
C PHE A 13 -6.42 1.41 2.64
N LEU A 14 -6.87 1.21 3.88
CA LEU A 14 -7.65 2.23 4.59
C LEU A 14 -6.73 3.17 5.37
N TRP A 15 -6.92 4.47 5.18
CA TRP A 15 -6.35 5.51 6.04
C TRP A 15 -7.49 6.29 6.69
N GLY A 16 -7.73 6.00 7.97
CA GLY A 16 -8.93 6.51 8.66
C GLY A 16 -10.19 5.93 8.02
N VAL A 17 -11.00 6.79 7.39
CA VAL A 17 -12.25 6.40 6.69
C VAL A 17 -12.11 6.36 5.17
N SER A 18 -10.94 6.75 4.65
CA SER A 18 -10.71 6.88 3.21
C SER A 18 -9.90 5.69 2.69
N GLU A 19 -10.27 5.19 1.51
CA GLU A 19 -9.42 4.27 0.76
C GLU A 19 -8.33 5.06 0.04
N VAL A 20 -7.09 4.68 0.29
CA VAL A 20 -5.90 5.29 -0.32
C VAL A 20 -5.25 4.26 -1.23
N ARG A 21 -4.78 4.72 -2.40
CA ARG A 21 -4.00 3.91 -3.33
C ARG A 21 -2.54 4.31 -3.30
N GLY A 22 -1.68 3.34 -3.48
CA GLY A 22 -0.23 3.55 -3.56
C GLY A 22 0.46 2.40 -4.29
N ILE A 23 1.78 2.46 -4.32
CA ILE A 23 2.62 1.46 -4.99
C ILE A 23 3.49 0.77 -3.95
N VAL A 24 3.58 -0.56 -4.00
CA VAL A 24 4.50 -1.29 -3.10
C VAL A 24 5.94 -0.93 -3.45
N ALA A 25 6.64 -0.33 -2.50
CA ALA A 25 8.05 0.01 -2.61
C ALA A 25 8.96 -1.11 -2.05
N GLU A 26 8.53 -1.74 -0.95
CA GLU A 26 9.31 -2.77 -0.27
C GLU A 26 8.38 -3.75 0.48
N ILE A 27 8.83 -4.99 0.65
CA ILE A 27 8.18 -6.00 1.48
C ILE A 27 9.25 -6.61 2.38
N TYR A 28 9.01 -6.62 3.69
CA TYR A 28 9.98 -7.12 4.67
C TYR A 28 9.30 -7.80 5.86
N GLY A 29 10.09 -8.47 6.69
CA GLY A 29 9.62 -9.19 7.87
C GLY A 29 9.33 -10.67 7.63
N ASP A 30 9.31 -11.43 8.73
CA ASP A 30 9.15 -12.87 8.72
C ASP A 30 7.69 -13.31 8.53
N ASN A 31 7.49 -14.60 8.23
CA ASN A 31 6.16 -15.18 8.11
C ASN A 31 5.38 -15.02 9.42
N GLY A 32 4.32 -14.20 9.40
CA GLY A 32 3.48 -13.85 10.55
C GLY A 32 3.55 -12.37 10.96
N ASN A 33 4.55 -11.61 10.49
CA ASN A 33 4.64 -10.17 10.68
C ASN A 33 5.22 -9.49 9.42
N ARG A 34 4.72 -9.89 8.25
CA ARG A 34 5.11 -9.25 6.98
C ARG A 34 4.57 -7.83 6.96
N GLN A 35 5.46 -6.90 6.69
CA GLN A 35 5.20 -5.49 6.50
C GLN A 35 5.36 -5.14 5.03
N VAL A 36 4.60 -4.15 4.60
CA VAL A 36 4.67 -3.60 3.25
C VAL A 36 4.92 -2.10 3.37
N VAL A 37 5.93 -1.61 2.65
CA VAL A 37 6.15 -0.17 2.46
C VAL A 37 5.42 0.25 1.20
N ILE A 38 4.55 1.24 1.33
CA ILE A 38 3.75 1.78 0.23
C ILE A 38 4.23 3.20 -0.05
N ALA A 39 4.70 3.43 -1.28
CA ALA A 39 4.95 4.76 -1.80
C ALA A 39 3.63 5.44 -2.17
N LEU A 40 3.48 6.66 -1.66
CA LEU A 40 2.32 7.52 -1.84
C LEU A 40 2.75 8.77 -2.59
N ASP A 41 2.00 9.11 -3.63
CA ASP A 41 2.18 10.33 -4.40
C ASP A 41 0.87 11.13 -4.37
N PRO A 42 0.90 12.48 -4.30
CA PRO A 42 -0.32 13.28 -4.28
C PRO A 42 -1.28 12.98 -5.43
N ASN A 43 -0.74 12.63 -6.62
CA ASN A 43 -1.54 12.32 -7.81
C ASN A 43 -2.18 10.93 -7.75
N THR A 44 -1.55 9.97 -7.07
CA THR A 44 -2.07 8.59 -6.96
C THR A 44 -2.97 8.39 -5.74
N THR A 45 -2.77 9.20 -4.70
CA THR A 45 -3.52 9.14 -3.45
C THR A 45 -4.78 10.01 -3.43
N GLY A 46 -5.00 10.84 -4.46
CA GLY A 46 -6.12 11.79 -4.48
C GLY A 46 -5.96 12.89 -3.41
N TYR A 47 -4.74 13.38 -3.22
CA TYR A 47 -4.37 14.40 -2.22
C TYR A 47 -4.56 14.01 -0.75
N VAL A 48 -4.51 12.71 -0.42
CA VAL A 48 -4.38 12.30 1.00
C VAL A 48 -3.02 12.71 1.57
N VAL A 49 -2.00 12.79 0.73
CA VAL A 49 -0.69 13.33 1.08
C VAL A 49 -0.40 14.57 0.24
N ASP A 50 0.21 15.59 0.87
CA ASP A 50 0.59 16.84 0.20
C ASP A 50 1.93 16.73 -0.53
N GLU A 51 2.80 15.82 -0.07
CA GLU A 51 4.12 15.55 -0.66
C GLU A 51 4.36 14.04 -0.78
N PRO A 52 5.21 13.59 -1.72
CA PRO A 52 5.58 12.19 -1.83
C PRO A 52 6.13 11.63 -0.51
N THR A 53 5.60 10.49 -0.07
CA THR A 53 5.97 9.89 1.21
C THR A 53 5.78 8.37 1.18
N THR A 54 6.14 7.70 2.26
CA THR A 54 5.96 6.27 2.44
C THR A 54 5.21 5.96 3.73
N VAL A 55 4.37 4.94 3.71
CA VAL A 55 3.76 4.36 4.90
C VAL A 55 4.09 2.87 4.99
N SER A 56 4.31 2.38 6.20
CA SER A 56 4.48 0.94 6.47
C SER A 56 3.22 0.41 7.13
N LEU A 57 2.70 -0.70 6.61
CA LEU A 57 1.51 -1.38 7.13
C LEU A 57 1.69 -2.90 7.13
N PRO A 58 0.99 -3.62 8.03
CA PRO A 58 0.87 -5.07 7.94
C PRO A 58 0.35 -5.48 6.55
N ILE A 59 0.93 -6.52 5.96
CA ILE A 59 0.55 -6.99 4.62
C ILE A 59 -0.93 -7.39 4.53
N GLU A 60 -1.55 -7.74 5.65
CA GLU A 60 -2.97 -8.12 5.75
C GLU A 60 -3.93 -6.93 5.65
N ASP A 61 -3.48 -5.72 5.98
CA ASP A 61 -4.26 -4.48 5.87
C ASP A 61 -4.24 -3.91 4.44
N VAL A 62 -3.53 -4.57 3.53
CA VAL A 62 -3.25 -4.09 2.18
C VAL A 62 -3.81 -5.07 1.17
N ARG A 63 -4.59 -4.55 0.22
CA ARG A 63 -5.15 -5.36 -0.88
C ARG A 63 -4.60 -4.88 -2.22
N ARG A 64 -4.33 -5.80 -3.15
CA ARG A 64 -3.99 -5.43 -4.53
C ARG A 64 -5.16 -4.64 -5.14
N ALA A 65 -4.87 -3.47 -5.68
CA ALA A 65 -5.86 -2.72 -6.45
C ALA A 65 -5.95 -3.35 -7.85
N VAL A 66 -7.12 -3.88 -8.20
CA VAL A 66 -7.38 -4.34 -9.57
C VAL A 66 -7.71 -3.11 -10.39
N ALA A 67 -7.02 -2.91 -11.52
CA ALA A 67 -7.47 -1.93 -12.51
C ALA A 67 -8.85 -2.38 -13.01
N ALA A 68 -9.86 -1.52 -12.86
CA ALA A 68 -11.18 -1.74 -13.45
C ALA A 68 -11.11 -1.58 -14.97
#